data_AF-A0A8T6BMR6-F1
#
_entry.id   AF-A0A8T6BMR6-F1
#
_cell.length_a   1.000
_cell.length_b   1.000
_cell.length_c   1.000
_cell.angle_alpha   90.00
_cell.angle_beta   90.00
_cell.angle_gamma   90.00
#
_symmetry.space_group_name_H-M   'P 1'
#
loop_
_entity.id
_entity.type
_entity.pdbx_description
1 polymer ?
#
loop_
_entity_poly.entity_id
_entity_poly.type
_entity_poly.pdbx_seq_one_letter_code
_entity_poly.pdbx_strand_id
1 'polypeptide(L)' 'EDEDIEVLELPFSQALEMIKTGEIRDGKTVLLLNYLQTSHLMD' A
#
# COMPACT_ATOMS: atom_id res chain seq x y z
N GLU A 1 -19.15 12.09 13.99
CA GLU A 1 -19.11 11.59 12.60
C GLU A 1 -17.78 12.04 12.01
N ASP A 2 -16.67 11.79 12.69
CA ASP A 2 -15.43 12.54 12.45
C ASP A 2 -14.25 11.57 12.51
N GLU A 3 -14.11 10.78 11.45
CA GLU A 3 -12.89 9.99 11.24
C GLU A 3 -11.77 10.95 10.81
N ASP A 4 -10.64 10.91 11.53
CA ASP A 4 -9.44 11.68 11.20
C ASP A 4 -8.59 10.86 10.21
N ILE A 5 -8.89 11.04 8.92
CA ILE A 5 -8.25 10.31 7.82
C ILE A 5 -7.39 11.26 7.01
N GLU A 6 -6.12 10.90 6.86
CA GLU A 6 -5.19 11.55 5.93
C GLU A 6 -5.08 10.72 4.63
N VAL A 7 -5.13 11.40 3.48
CA VAL A 7 -4.91 10.77 2.17
C VAL A 7 -3.44 10.88 1.81
N LEU A 8 -2.82 9.73 1.51
CA LEU A 8 -1.43 9.67 1.06
C LEU A 8 -1.39 9.23 -0.41
N GLU A 9 -0.83 10.08 -1.26
CA GLU A 9 -0.46 9.74 -2.65
C GLU A 9 1.05 9.56 -2.73
N LEU A 10 1.50 8.36 -3.14
CA LEU A 10 2.90 8.00 -3.21
C LEU A 10 3.14 7.00 -4.34
N PRO A 11 4.38 6.91 -4.88
CA PRO A 11 4.72 5.91 -5.88
C PRO A 11 4.43 4.48 -5.39
N PHE A 12 3.92 3.64 -6.29
CA PHE A 12 3.62 2.24 -5.97
C PHE A 12 4.86 1.48 -5.45
N SER A 13 6.04 1.75 -6.02
CA SER A 13 7.31 1.17 -5.56
C SER A 13 7.65 1.57 -4.12
N GLN A 14 7.36 2.81 -3.71
CA GLN A 14 7.55 3.26 -2.34
C GLN A 14 6.62 2.52 -1.38
N ALA A 15 5.34 2.33 -1.74
CA ALA A 15 4.40 1.56 -0.93
C ALA A 15 4.87 0.10 -0.72
N LEU A 16 5.48 -0.53 -1.74
CA LEU A 16 6.05 -1.88 -1.60
C LEU A 16 7.26 -1.91 -0.65
N GLU A 17 8.13 -0.91 -0.67
CA GLU A 17 9.23 -0.80 0.30
C GLU A 17 8.72 -0.57 1.71
N MET A 18 7.66 0.24 1.88
CA MET A 18 7.02 0.47 3.19
C MET A 18 6.45 -0.81 3.81
N ILE A 19 6.06 -1.81 3.01
CA ILE A 19 5.71 -3.16 3.52
C ILE A 19 6.95 -3.83 4.13
N LYS A 20 8.11 -3.75 3.45
CA LYS A 20 9.35 -4.39 3.89
C LYS A 20 9.92 -3.73 5.15
N THR A 21 9.83 -2.42 5.27
CA THR A 21 10.28 -1.66 6.44
C THR A 21 9.30 -1.76 7.62
N GLY A 22 8.08 -2.23 7.38
CA GLY A 22 7.04 -2.39 8.40
C GLY A 22 6.22 -1.13 8.68
N GLU A 23 6.40 -0.08 7.87
CA GLU A 23 5.57 1.14 7.89
C GLU A 23 4.13 0.81 7.47
N ILE A 24 3.94 -0.03 6.44
CA ILE A 24 2.67 -0.65 6.09
C ILE A 24 2.63 -2.08 6.64
N ARG A 25 1.77 -2.30 7.63
CA ARG A 25 1.62 -3.58 8.34
C ARG A 25 0.17 -4.00 8.57
N ASP A 26 -0.77 -3.35 7.88
CA ASP A 26 -2.17 -3.77 7.84
C ASP A 26 -2.37 -4.90 6.81
N GLY A 27 -3.05 -5.97 7.21
CA GLY A 27 -3.17 -7.18 6.38
C GLY A 27 -3.95 -6.96 5.07
N LYS A 28 -4.99 -6.12 5.09
CA LYS A 28 -5.80 -5.84 3.89
C LYS A 28 -4.97 -5.05 2.87
N THR A 29 -4.23 -4.08 3.38
CA THR A 29 -3.36 -3.19 2.60
C THR A 29 -2.21 -3.98 1.96
N VAL A 30 -1.52 -4.82 2.73
CA VAL A 30 -0.45 -5.69 2.23
C VAL A 30 -0.98 -6.65 1.15
N LEU A 31 -2.15 -7.25 1.35
CA LEU A 31 -2.73 -8.19 0.38
C LEU A 31 -3.06 -7.51 -0.95
N LEU A 32 -3.68 -6.33 -0.92
CA LEU A 32 -4.06 -5.59 -2.13
C LEU A 32 -2.84 -5.04 -2.89
N LEU A 33 -1.81 -4.56 -2.20
CA LEU A 33 -0.56 -4.12 -2.83
C LEU A 33 0.18 -5.29 -3.50
N ASN A 34 0.22 -6.46 -2.87
CA ASN A 34 0.78 -7.68 -3.49
C ASN A 34 -0.08 -8.16 -4.67
N TYR A 35 -1.41 -8.13 -4.55
CA TYR A 35 -2.30 -8.48 -5.66
C TYR A 35 -2.03 -7.59 -6.88
N LEU A 36 -1.94 -6.28 -6.67
CA LEU A 36 -1.61 -5.32 -7.73
C LEU A 36 -0.24 -5.62 -8.35
N GLN A 37 0.78 -5.91 -7.53
CA GLN A 37 2.11 -6.29 -8.01
C GLN A 37 2.07 -7.52 -8.91
N THR A 38 1.26 -8.53 -8.57
CA THR A 38 1.12 -9.76 -9.38
C THR A 38 0.23 -9.61 -10.60
N SER A 39 -0.51 -8.50 -10.71
CA SER A 39 -1.47 -8.28 -11.80
C SER A 39 -0.86 -7.70 -13.07
N HIS A 40 0.40 -7.22 -13.02
CA HIS A 40 1.08 -6.55 -14.13
C HIS A 40 0.39 -5.27 -14.65
N LEU A 41 -0.56 -4.72 -13.89
CA LEU A 41 -1.26 -3.47 -14.26
C LEU A 41 -0.40 -2.22 -14.07
N MET A 42 0.68 -2.32 -13.30
CA MET A 42 1.57 -1.23 -12.93
C MET A 42 2.98 -1.42 -13.52
N ASP A 43 3.10 -2.25 -14.56
CA ASP A 43 4.33 -2.45 -15.35
C ASP A 43 4.62 -1.26 -16.28
#